data_AF-A0A1B6GBL4-F1
#
_entry.id   AF-A0A1B6GBL4-F1
#
_cell.length_a   1.000
_cell.length_b   1.000
_cell.length_c   1.000
_cell.angle_alpha   90.00
_cell.angle_beta   90.00
_cell.angle_gamma   90.00
#
_symmetry.space_group_name_H-M   'P 1'
#
loop_
_entity.id
_entity.type
_entity.pdbx_description
1 polymer ?
#
loop_
_entity_poly.entity_id
_entity_poly.type
_entity_poly.pdbx_seq_one_letter_code
_entity_poly.pdbx_strand_id
1 'polypeptide(L)'
;DSDDPDSEDDTAQLLAELSRIKKERAADQARKETEKRQEEERIRMENILSGNPLLNYSGQATKADLKVKRRWDDDVVFKNCARSEPEKNKNTFINDSLRSEFHRKFMEKYVK
;
A
#
# COMPACT_ATOMS: atom_id res chain seq x y z
N ASP A 1 -32.32 -62.09 25.07
CA ASP A 1 -32.63 -61.11 24.02
C ASP A 1 -33.94 -60.42 24.32
N SER A 2 -33.83 -59.21 24.86
CA SER A 2 -34.97 -58.30 24.99
C SER A 2 -34.84 -57.28 23.86
N ASP A 3 -35.45 -57.60 22.73
CA ASP A 3 -35.70 -56.69 21.61
C ASP A 3 -36.93 -55.87 22.02
N ASP A 4 -36.72 -54.70 22.62
CA ASP A 4 -37.78 -53.77 23.00
C ASP A 4 -38.05 -52.81 21.83
N PRO A 5 -39.17 -52.96 21.10
CA PRO A 5 -39.45 -52.23 19.87
C PRO A 5 -39.67 -50.71 20.07
N ASP A 6 -39.73 -50.24 21.31
CA ASP A 6 -39.88 -48.82 21.66
C ASP A 6 -38.55 -48.04 21.61
N SER A 7 -37.40 -48.73 21.65
CA SER A 7 -36.07 -48.10 21.69
C SER A 7 -35.60 -47.54 20.33
N GLU A 8 -36.14 -47.99 19.20
CA GLU A 8 -35.73 -47.50 17.87
C GLU A 8 -36.40 -46.16 17.51
N ASP A 9 -37.65 -45.93 17.90
CA ASP A 9 -38.38 -44.68 17.59
C ASP A 9 -37.81 -43.48 18.37
N ASP A 10 -37.47 -43.67 19.65
CA ASP A 10 -36.80 -42.66 20.47
C ASP A 10 -35.44 -42.23 19.89
N THR A 11 -34.69 -43.18 19.31
CA THR A 11 -33.39 -42.86 18.68
C THR A 11 -33.56 -42.10 17.36
N ALA A 12 -34.61 -42.40 16.60
CA ALA A 12 -34.93 -41.70 15.36
C ALA A 12 -35.36 -40.25 15.62
N GLN A 13 -36.18 -40.03 16.66
CA GLN A 13 -36.59 -38.68 17.09
C GLN A 13 -35.39 -37.84 17.53
N LEU A 14 -34.46 -38.42 18.31
CA LEU A 14 -33.25 -37.74 18.76
C LEU A 14 -32.32 -37.33 17.61
N LEU A 15 -32.16 -38.18 16.59
CA LEU A 15 -31.34 -37.88 15.41
C LEU A 15 -31.97 -36.78 14.54
N ALA A 16 -33.31 -36.76 14.41
CA ALA A 16 -34.02 -35.70 13.70
C ALA A 16 -33.84 -34.33 14.38
N GLU A 17 -33.93 -34.29 15.70
CA GLU A 17 -33.72 -33.06 16.48
C GLU A 17 -32.27 -32.57 16.41
N LEU A 18 -31.28 -33.46 16.49
CA LEU A 18 -29.87 -33.13 16.27
C LEU A 18 -29.61 -32.56 14.87
N SER A 19 -30.25 -33.12 13.84
CA SER A 19 -30.12 -32.63 12.46
C SER A 19 -30.67 -31.20 12.30
N ARG A 20 -31.77 -30.90 12.99
CA ARG A 20 -32.39 -29.57 13.02
C ARG A 20 -31.49 -28.56 13.74
N ILE A 21 -30.95 -28.92 14.91
CA ILE A 21 -30.01 -28.08 15.67
C ILE A 21 -28.74 -27.79 14.87
N LYS A 22 -28.21 -28.80 14.15
CA LYS A 22 -27.01 -28.64 13.31
C LYS A 22 -27.26 -27.69 12.14
N LYS A 23 -28.43 -27.79 11.50
CA LYS A 23 -28.82 -26.91 10.39
C LYS A 23 -29.00 -25.46 10.86
N GLU A 24 -29.62 -25.26 12.02
CA GLU A 24 -29.80 -23.95 12.62
C GLU A 24 -28.46 -23.29 12.99
N ARG A 25 -27.56 -24.02 13.67
CA ARG A 25 -26.21 -23.53 13.97
C ARG A 25 -25.39 -23.19 12.72
N ALA A 26 -25.48 -24.01 11.67
CA ALA A 26 -24.76 -23.74 10.44
C ALA A 26 -25.24 -22.44 9.75
N ALA A 27 -26.55 -22.18 9.77
CA ALA A 27 -27.12 -20.95 9.23
C ALA A 27 -26.72 -19.72 10.05
N ASP A 28 -26.76 -19.80 11.38
CA ASP A 28 -26.34 -18.70 12.26
C ASP A 28 -24.84 -18.41 12.17
N GLN A 29 -24.01 -19.45 12.05
CA GLN A 29 -22.57 -19.30 11.85
C GLN A 29 -22.27 -18.63 10.50
N ALA A 30 -22.96 -19.01 9.44
CA ALA A 30 -22.82 -18.38 8.13
C ALA A 30 -23.21 -16.89 8.17
N ARG A 31 -24.32 -16.55 8.85
CA ARG A 31 -24.75 -15.14 9.02
C ARG A 31 -23.69 -14.34 9.78
N LYS A 32 -23.18 -14.88 10.88
CA LYS A 32 -22.14 -14.22 11.70
C LYS A 32 -20.82 -14.05 10.94
N GLU A 33 -20.43 -15.02 10.11
CA GLU A 33 -19.21 -14.91 9.29
C GLU A 33 -19.35 -13.83 8.21
N THR A 34 -20.52 -13.72 7.58
CA THR A 34 -20.76 -12.64 6.60
C THR A 34 -20.72 -11.26 7.22
N GLU A 35 -21.31 -11.09 8.41
CA GLU A 35 -21.28 -9.83 9.16
C GLU A 35 -19.85 -9.47 9.60
N LYS A 36 -19.09 -10.44 10.11
CA LYS A 36 -17.69 -10.24 10.50
C LYS A 36 -16.81 -9.83 9.32
N ARG A 37 -17.03 -10.44 8.14
CA ARG A 37 -16.30 -10.08 6.92
C ARG A 37 -16.61 -8.65 6.47
N GLN A 38 -17.88 -8.23 6.54
CA GLN A 38 -18.27 -6.87 6.20
C GLN A 38 -17.65 -5.83 7.14
N GLU A 39 -17.60 -6.11 8.45
CA GLU A 39 -16.97 -5.21 9.42
C GLU A 39 -15.46 -5.11 9.22
N GLU A 40 -14.78 -6.24 8.95
CA GLU A 40 -13.35 -6.26 8.62
C GLU A 40 -13.04 -5.46 7.34
N GLU A 41 -13.88 -5.56 6.31
CA GLU A 41 -13.76 -4.74 5.09
C GLU A 41 -14.00 -3.26 5.36
N ARG A 42 -14.98 -2.91 6.20
CA ARG A 42 -15.27 -1.53 6.61
C ARG A 42 -14.07 -0.88 7.31
N ILE A 43 -13.50 -1.58 8.29
CA ILE A 43 -12.30 -1.14 9.02
C ILE A 43 -11.10 -1.03 8.07
N ARG A 44 -10.95 -1.97 7.13
CA ARG A 44 -9.88 -1.91 6.12
C ARG A 44 -10.01 -0.68 5.23
N MET A 45 -11.21 -0.34 4.76
CA MET A 45 -11.44 0.86 3.95
C MET A 45 -11.19 2.14 4.76
N GLU A 46 -11.65 2.20 6.02
CA GLU A 46 -11.41 3.35 6.90
C GLU A 46 -9.92 3.59 7.16
N ASN A 47 -9.14 2.52 7.36
CA ASN A 47 -7.68 2.61 7.53
C ASN A 47 -6.96 3.05 6.24
N ILE A 48 -7.40 2.59 5.06
CA ILE A 48 -6.86 3.04 3.78
C ILE A 48 -7.14 4.52 3.56
N LEU A 49 -8.35 4.97 3.92
CA LEU A 49 -8.78 6.35 3.74
C LEU A 49 -8.08 7.30 4.71
N SER A 50 -7.94 6.90 5.98
CA SER A 50 -7.31 7.72 7.03
C SER A 50 -5.78 7.72 6.99
N GLY A 51 -5.14 6.64 6.48
CA GLY A 51 -3.70 6.50 6.43
C GLY A 51 -3.00 7.27 5.30
N ASN A 52 -3.75 7.82 4.34
CA ASN A 52 -3.18 8.57 3.22
C ASN A 52 -3.31 10.09 3.44
N PRO A 53 -2.23 10.78 3.85
CA PRO A 53 -2.28 12.23 4.08
C PRO A 53 -2.67 13.01 2.81
N LEU A 54 -2.37 12.51 1.60
CA LEU A 54 -2.75 13.20 0.34
C LEU A 54 -4.26 13.22 0.09
N LEU A 55 -5.01 12.22 0.57
CA LEU A 55 -6.47 12.17 0.44
C LEU A 55 -7.15 13.12 1.43
N ASN A 56 -6.63 13.25 2.65
CA ASN A 56 -7.18 14.17 3.65
C ASN A 56 -7.02 15.66 3.29
N TYR A 57 -5.98 16.02 2.51
CA TYR A 57 -5.85 17.38 1.98
C TYR A 57 -6.90 17.72 0.90
N SER A 58 -7.47 16.73 0.22
CA SER A 58 -8.47 16.97 -0.84
C SER A 58 -9.83 17.41 -0.29
N GLY A 59 -10.18 17.01 0.93
CA GLY A 59 -11.44 17.40 1.60
C GLY A 59 -11.36 18.70 2.42
N GLN A 60 -10.14 19.14 2.76
CA GLN A 60 -9.88 20.32 3.58
C GLN A 60 -9.25 21.49 2.79
N ALA A 61 -9.29 21.43 1.46
CA ALA A 61 -9.04 22.58 0.59
C ALA A 61 -10.25 23.53 0.66
N THR A 62 -10.35 24.23 1.78
CA THR A 62 -11.09 25.48 1.90
C THR A 62 -10.65 26.41 0.76
N LYS A 63 -11.62 26.78 -0.08
CA LYS A 63 -11.72 27.99 -0.94
C LYS A 63 -10.52 28.96 -0.89
N ALA A 64 -9.35 28.54 -1.33
CA ALA A 64 -8.23 29.40 -1.66
C ALA A 64 -7.99 29.17 -3.14
N ASP A 65 -8.17 30.22 -3.93
CA ASP A 65 -8.01 30.26 -5.38
C ASP A 65 -7.10 29.16 -5.92
N LEU A 66 -7.67 28.25 -6.71
CA LEU A 66 -6.95 27.25 -7.52
C LEU A 66 -6.12 27.89 -8.65
N LYS A 67 -5.66 29.13 -8.44
CA LYS A 67 -4.69 29.78 -9.29
C LYS A 67 -3.36 29.14 -8.94
N VAL A 68 -2.94 28.15 -9.75
CA VAL A 68 -1.60 27.57 -9.69
C VAL A 68 -0.61 28.73 -9.66
N LYS A 69 -0.05 28.99 -8.47
CA LYS A 69 0.85 30.13 -8.27
C LYS A 69 2.10 29.81 -9.08
N ARG A 70 2.32 30.60 -10.13
CA ARG A 70 3.44 30.40 -11.04
C ARG A 70 4.73 30.38 -10.21
N ARG A 71 5.46 29.27 -10.29
CA ARG A 71 6.65 29.07 -9.48
C ARG A 71 7.75 30.02 -10.00
N TRP A 72 8.63 30.49 -9.13
CA TRP A 72 9.69 31.43 -9.50
C TRP A 72 10.64 30.86 -10.56
N ASP A 73 10.77 29.54 -10.60
CA ASP A 73 11.56 28.76 -11.54
C ASP A 73 10.83 28.51 -12.86
N ASP A 74 9.56 28.88 -13.01
CA ASP A 74 8.71 28.52 -14.16
C ASP A 74 9.15 29.21 -15.46
N ASP A 75 9.64 30.46 -15.40
CA ASP A 75 10.08 31.26 -16.56
C ASP A 75 11.51 30.99 -17.04
N VAL A 76 12.19 29.99 -16.48
CA VAL A 76 13.59 29.74 -16.84
C VAL A 76 13.64 28.97 -18.17
N VAL A 77 14.36 29.50 -19.16
CA VAL A 77 14.47 28.90 -20.50
C VAL A 77 15.26 27.58 -20.54
N PHE A 78 16.04 27.30 -19.50
CA PHE A 78 16.79 26.05 -19.34
C PHE A 78 16.31 25.30 -18.10
N LYS A 79 15.73 24.12 -18.29
CA LYS A 79 15.28 23.24 -17.21
C LYS A 79 16.13 21.99 -17.19
N ASN A 80 16.63 21.61 -16.02
CA ASN A 80 17.14 20.26 -15.76
C ASN A 80 18.24 19.76 -16.73
N CYS A 81 19.11 20.64 -17.24
CA CYS A 81 20.14 20.29 -18.23
C CYS A 81 21.09 19.15 -17.80
N ALA A 82 21.31 18.98 -16.49
CA ALA A 82 22.18 17.93 -15.93
C ALA A 82 21.42 16.76 -15.28
N ARG A 83 20.08 16.67 -15.44
CA ARG A 83 19.26 15.68 -14.70
C ARG A 83 19.65 14.22 -14.97
N SER A 84 20.16 13.94 -16.17
CA SER A 84 20.55 12.60 -16.60
C SER A 84 22.07 12.45 -16.74
N GLU A 85 22.85 13.44 -16.29
CA GLU A 85 24.29 13.38 -16.43
C GLU A 85 24.83 12.31 -15.46
N PRO A 86 25.52 11.27 -15.96
CA PRO A 86 26.08 10.26 -15.09
C PRO A 86 27.18 10.89 -14.22
N GLU A 87 27.17 10.56 -12.93
CA GLU A 87 28.22 10.95 -11.99
C GLU A 87 29.61 10.65 -12.58
N LYS A 88 30.37 11.71 -12.88
CA LYS A 88 31.71 11.63 -13.51
C LYS A 88 32.80 11.12 -12.56
N ASN A 89 32.43 10.70 -11.36
CA ASN A 89 33.31 10.23 -10.29
C ASN A 89 33.87 8.81 -10.53
N LYS A 90 34.18 8.46 -11.79
CA LYS A 90 34.95 7.24 -12.08
C LYS A 90 36.43 7.56 -11.86
N ASN A 91 36.99 7.00 -10.79
CA ASN A 91 38.43 7.03 -10.50
C ASN A 91 39.20 6.26 -11.58
N THR A 92 39.40 6.92 -12.72
CA THR A 92 40.14 6.39 -13.86
C THR A 92 41.59 6.81 -13.69
N PHE A 93 42.47 5.83 -13.46
CA PHE A 93 43.89 6.10 -13.45
C PHE A 93 44.39 6.21 -14.89
N ILE A 94 45.10 7.30 -15.19
CA ILE A 94 45.75 7.53 -16.48
C ILE A 94 47.25 7.62 -16.21
N ASN A 95 48.04 6.77 -16.87
CA ASN A 95 49.50 6.83 -16.83
C ASN A 95 50.02 7.93 -17.77
N ASP A 96 49.65 9.18 -17.47
CA ASP A 96 50.02 10.38 -18.21
C ASP A 96 49.94 11.59 -17.26
N SER A 97 51.03 12.35 -17.13
CA SER A 97 51.11 13.47 -16.19
C SER A 97 50.33 14.72 -16.63
N LEU A 98 50.00 14.87 -17.91
CA LEU A 98 49.29 16.04 -18.43
C LEU A 98 47.78 15.77 -18.57
N ARG A 99 47.39 14.52 -18.84
CA ARG A 99 45.98 14.13 -19.00
C ARG A 99 45.33 13.58 -17.74
N SER A 100 46.11 13.38 -16.68
CA SER A 100 45.58 12.98 -15.38
C SER A 100 44.56 14.00 -14.85
N GLU A 101 43.54 13.48 -14.17
CA GLU A 101 42.55 14.27 -13.41
C GLU A 101 43.22 15.26 -12.45
N PHE A 102 44.36 14.88 -11.87
CA PHE A 102 45.15 15.75 -11.01
C PHE A 102 45.65 16.98 -11.76
N HIS A 103 46.25 16.79 -12.94
CA HIS A 103 46.82 17.87 -13.72
C HIS A 103 45.74 18.79 -14.29
N ARG A 104 44.61 18.22 -14.75
CA ARG A 104 43.45 19.02 -15.19
C ARG A 104 42.94 19.94 -14.07
N LYS A 105 42.75 19.40 -12.85
CA LYS A 105 42.34 20.18 -11.68
C LYS A 105 43.41 21.19 -11.23
N PHE A 106 44.69 20.84 -11.35
CA PHE A 106 45.80 21.74 -11.04
C PHE A 106 45.79 22.95 -11.98
N MET A 107 45.67 22.71 -13.30
CA MET A 107 45.62 23.78 -14.28
C MET A 107 44.39 24.67 -14.10
N GLU A 108 43.20 24.09 -13.90
CA GLU A 108 41.97 24.86 -13.61
C GLU A 108 42.08 25.74 -12.36
N LYS A 109 42.83 25.29 -11.35
CA LYS A 109 42.99 26.00 -10.08
C LYS A 109 44.03 27.13 -10.14
N TYR A 110 45.16 26.90 -10.81
CA TYR A 110 46.32 27.79 -10.76
C TYR A 110 46.53 28.60 -12.04
N VAL A 111 45.81 28.27 -13.12
CA VAL A 111 45.82 29.00 -14.39
C VAL A 111 44.39 29.45 -14.67
N LYS A 112 44.21 30.76 -14.86
CA LYS A 112 42.90 31.41 -15.02
C LYS A 112 42.75 32.05 -16.38
#